data_AF-A0A517QCG9-F1
#
_entry.id   AF-A0A517QCG9-F1
#
_cell.length_a   1.000
_cell.length_b   1.000
_cell.length_c   1.000
_cell.angle_alpha   90.00
_cell.angle_beta   90.00
_cell.angle_gamma   90.00
#
_symmetry.space_group_name_H-M   'P 1'
#
loop_
_entity.id
_entity.type
_entity.pdbx_description
1 polymer ?
#
loop_
_entity_poly.entity_id
_entity_poly.type
_entity_poly.pdbx_seq_one_letter_code
_entity_poly.pdbx_strand_id
1 'polypeptide(L)'
;MFEHFIGKVYRFDDEPQQELPFVDFPLYSQDETTSESLLIQLDPEDLSEKSQQRLDERFENSPLPLSLLKENHGIEPESQIKLCNDIKRNFNKYYWLLNWSGFPKYEQLQKCCQLMWKYWINRGKNGVFSYKQLTLKIWKLSRQDSISSRVSSELIGDYKAESANEAVERVLSFDRNWAGFDFPQLLLALNRIQAFVYEDNGYDPGDYSYFAMMVENLFLPNVCSALDEFGIPINLSVKCDFLFEYNTLDDALKSLKKIDIQSLKLHPYERTLLENAQRGL
;
A
#
# COMPACT_ATOMS: atom_id res chain seq x y z
N MET A 1 -38.95 -17.16 22.39
CA MET A 1 -39.53 -16.05 21.62
C MET A 1 -39.17 -16.32 20.16
N PHE A 2 -39.99 -17.13 19.48
CA PHE A 2 -39.81 -17.49 18.07
C PHE A 2 -41.02 -16.95 17.32
N GLU A 3 -41.02 -15.65 17.05
CA GLU A 3 -42.03 -15.04 16.19
C GLU A 3 -41.52 -15.09 14.75
N HIS A 4 -42.15 -15.93 13.93
CA HIS A 4 -41.95 -15.91 12.50
C HIS A 4 -42.92 -14.90 11.90
N PHE A 5 -42.39 -13.76 11.42
CA PHE A 5 -43.18 -12.80 10.68
C PHE A 5 -43.57 -13.40 9.32
N ILE A 6 -44.86 -13.67 9.13
CA ILE A 6 -45.41 -14.09 7.84
C ILE A 6 -45.76 -12.82 7.06
N GLY A 7 -44.92 -12.50 6.07
CA GLY A 7 -45.14 -11.39 5.13
C GLY A 7 -45.20 -11.89 3.70
N LYS A 8 -45.95 -11.18 2.84
CA LYS A 8 -45.89 -11.40 1.40
C LYS A 8 -44.65 -10.69 0.86
N VAL A 9 -43.68 -11.45 0.38
CA VAL A 9 -42.50 -10.91 -0.31
C VAL A 9 -42.91 -10.62 -1.76
N TYR A 10 -42.99 -9.34 -2.10
CA TYR A 10 -43.16 -8.90 -3.48
C TYR A 10 -41.78 -8.61 -4.04
N ARG A 11 -41.40 -9.37 -5.07
CA ARG A 11 -40.13 -9.19 -5.78
C ARG A 11 -40.42 -8.33 -7.00
N PHE A 12 -39.78 -7.16 -7.08
CA PHE A 12 -39.99 -6.19 -8.16
C PHE A 12 -38.99 -6.37 -9.32
N ASP A 13 -37.98 -7.21 -9.14
CA ASP A 13 -36.93 -7.50 -10.13
C ASP A 13 -37.04 -8.94 -10.64
N ASP A 14 -36.62 -9.14 -11.90
CA ASP A 14 -36.54 -10.45 -12.53
C ASP A 14 -35.72 -11.45 -11.70
N GLU A 15 -36.02 -12.74 -11.86
CA GLU A 15 -35.23 -13.80 -11.25
C GLU A 15 -33.77 -13.70 -11.68
N PRO A 16 -32.79 -13.94 -10.78
CA PRO A 16 -31.40 -13.93 -11.21
C PRO A 16 -31.24 -15.08 -12.21
N GLN A 17 -30.37 -14.91 -13.21
CA GLN A 17 -30.08 -16.00 -14.13
C GLN A 17 -29.65 -17.24 -13.34
N GLN A 18 -30.27 -18.39 -13.64
CA GLN A 18 -30.03 -19.64 -12.91
C GLN A 18 -28.63 -20.22 -13.20
N GLU A 19 -28.07 -19.90 -14.36
CA GLU A 19 -26.73 -20.30 -14.74
C GLU A 19 -25.71 -19.32 -14.16
N LEU A 20 -24.75 -19.87 -13.42
CA LEU A 20 -23.60 -19.10 -12.95
C LEU A 20 -22.80 -18.62 -14.16
N PRO A 21 -22.31 -17.36 -14.15
CA PRO A 21 -21.46 -16.88 -15.22
C PRO A 21 -20.21 -17.77 -15.33
N PHE A 22 -19.78 -18.07 -16.56
CA PHE A 22 -18.52 -18.74 -16.79
C PHE A 22 -17.37 -17.85 -16.30
N VAL A 23 -16.63 -18.32 -15.30
CA VAL A 23 -15.45 -17.63 -14.77
C VAL A 23 -14.23 -18.23 -15.44
N ASP A 24 -13.60 -17.48 -16.34
CA ASP A 24 -12.30 -17.84 -16.88
C ASP A 24 -11.18 -17.50 -15.90
N PHE A 25 -10.16 -18.34 -15.87
CA PHE A 25 -8.97 -18.14 -15.04
C PHE A 25 -7.78 -17.89 -15.96
N PRO A 26 -7.29 -16.64 -16.08
CA PRO A 26 -6.22 -16.27 -17.02
C PRO A 26 -4.94 -17.09 -16.88
N LEU A 27 -4.68 -17.61 -15.68
CA LEU A 27 -3.55 -18.50 -15.39
C LEU A 27 -3.57 -19.78 -16.26
N TYR A 28 -4.77 -20.29 -16.54
CA TYR A 28 -4.98 -21.50 -17.32
C TYR A 28 -5.25 -21.20 -18.80
N SER A 29 -6.07 -20.19 -19.08
CA SER A 29 -6.44 -19.86 -20.47
C SER A 29 -5.29 -19.22 -21.25
N GLN A 30 -4.47 -18.39 -20.57
CA GLN A 30 -3.30 -17.70 -21.11
C GLN A 30 -3.53 -17.12 -22.51
N ASP A 31 -4.67 -16.47 -22.68
CA ASP A 31 -5.05 -15.86 -23.94
C ASP A 31 -4.21 -14.60 -24.26
N GLU A 32 -4.47 -13.98 -25.40
CA GLU A 32 -3.76 -12.77 -25.82
C GLU A 32 -3.98 -11.58 -24.86
N THR A 33 -5.06 -11.60 -24.06
CA THR A 33 -5.42 -10.54 -23.13
C THR A 33 -4.81 -10.71 -21.74
N THR A 34 -4.30 -11.91 -21.45
CA THR A 34 -3.64 -12.24 -20.17
C THR A 34 -2.44 -11.33 -19.96
N SER A 35 -2.33 -10.71 -18.79
CA SER A 35 -1.25 -9.78 -18.45
C SER A 35 0.13 -10.44 -18.45
N GLU A 36 1.13 -9.76 -18.99
CA GLU A 36 2.53 -10.20 -18.93
C GLU A 36 3.03 -10.26 -17.48
N SER A 37 2.59 -9.34 -16.61
CA SER A 37 2.92 -9.37 -15.18
C SER A 37 2.45 -10.64 -14.46
N LEU A 38 1.39 -11.28 -14.97
CA LEU A 38 0.91 -12.58 -14.48
C LEU A 38 1.73 -13.73 -15.10
N LEU A 39 1.92 -13.73 -16.41
CA LEU A 39 2.64 -14.79 -17.11
C LEU A 39 4.08 -14.97 -16.62
N ILE A 40 4.79 -13.88 -16.34
CA ILE A 40 6.18 -13.99 -15.85
C ILE A 40 6.27 -14.70 -14.48
N GLN A 41 5.17 -14.84 -13.75
CA GLN A 41 5.14 -15.53 -12.45
C GLN A 41 4.97 -17.04 -12.58
N LEU A 42 4.62 -17.53 -13.76
CA LEU A 42 4.44 -18.95 -14.02
C LEU A 42 5.78 -19.66 -14.16
N ASP A 43 5.78 -20.94 -13.79
CA ASP A 43 6.88 -21.84 -14.10
C ASP A 43 6.88 -22.15 -15.61
N PRO A 44 8.06 -22.38 -16.23
CA PRO A 44 8.15 -22.67 -17.66
C PRO A 44 7.30 -23.86 -18.12
N GLU A 45 7.07 -24.83 -17.24
CA GLU A 45 6.25 -26.02 -17.52
C GLU A 45 4.74 -25.70 -17.58
N ASP A 46 4.32 -24.63 -16.92
CA ASP A 46 2.93 -24.18 -16.88
C ASP A 46 2.61 -23.16 -17.99
N LEU A 47 3.61 -22.66 -18.71
CA LEU A 47 3.42 -21.70 -19.80
C LEU A 47 2.99 -22.40 -21.09
N SER A 48 1.97 -21.86 -21.74
CA SER A 48 1.65 -22.26 -23.12
C SER A 48 2.80 -21.88 -24.06
N GLU A 49 2.97 -22.61 -25.17
CA GLU A 49 4.01 -22.29 -26.17
C GLU A 49 3.89 -20.84 -26.68
N LYS A 50 2.66 -20.35 -26.85
CA LYS A 50 2.40 -18.95 -27.27
C LYS A 50 2.81 -17.95 -26.20
N SER A 51 2.49 -18.25 -24.94
CA SER A 51 2.88 -17.43 -23.80
C SER A 51 4.39 -17.34 -23.68
N GLN A 52 5.07 -18.48 -23.78
CA GLN A 52 6.52 -18.56 -23.73
C GLN A 52 7.16 -17.73 -24.84
N GLN A 53 6.73 -17.90 -26.10
CA GLN A 53 7.21 -17.09 -27.22
C GLN A 53 7.00 -15.59 -27.00
N ARG A 54 5.83 -15.19 -26.49
CA ARG A 54 5.54 -13.79 -26.19
C ARG A 54 6.48 -13.20 -25.13
N LEU A 55 6.82 -13.99 -24.11
CA LEU A 55 7.80 -13.58 -23.09
C LEU A 55 9.21 -13.51 -23.68
N ASP A 56 9.62 -14.51 -24.46
CA ASP A 56 10.95 -14.57 -25.06
C ASP A 56 11.19 -13.38 -26.00
N GLU A 57 10.28 -13.13 -26.94
CA GLU A 57 10.37 -12.01 -27.89
C GLU A 57 10.45 -10.64 -27.19
N ARG A 58 9.75 -10.49 -26.06
CA ARG A 58 9.71 -9.25 -25.29
C ARG A 58 10.95 -9.05 -24.42
N PHE A 59 11.42 -10.10 -23.77
CA PHE A 59 12.42 -10.00 -22.71
C PHE A 59 13.84 -10.39 -23.13
N GLU A 60 14.04 -10.98 -24.32
CA GLU A 60 15.37 -11.33 -24.84
C GLU A 60 16.35 -10.13 -24.80
N ASN A 61 15.85 -8.92 -25.08
CA ASN A 61 16.63 -7.68 -25.08
C ASN A 61 16.29 -6.73 -23.92
N SER A 62 15.65 -7.22 -22.86
CA SER A 62 15.29 -6.40 -21.71
C SER A 62 16.55 -5.86 -21.03
N PRO A 63 16.61 -4.55 -20.70
CA PRO A 63 17.70 -4.00 -19.89
C PRO A 63 17.61 -4.44 -18.42
N LEU A 64 16.49 -5.03 -17.99
CA LEU A 64 16.27 -5.54 -16.63
C LEU A 64 16.28 -7.08 -16.63
N PRO A 65 16.93 -7.73 -15.65
CA PRO A 65 16.89 -9.18 -15.52
C PRO A 65 15.48 -9.64 -15.17
N LEU A 66 15.10 -10.83 -15.66
CA LEU A 66 13.77 -11.40 -15.43
C LEU A 66 13.46 -11.59 -13.93
N SER A 67 14.46 -11.91 -13.12
CA SER A 67 14.29 -12.03 -11.65
C SER A 67 13.79 -10.73 -11.03
N LEU A 68 14.38 -9.59 -11.40
CA LEU A 68 13.97 -8.27 -10.91
C LEU A 68 12.54 -7.91 -11.36
N LEU A 69 12.19 -8.24 -12.62
CA LEU A 69 10.83 -8.05 -13.12
C LEU A 69 9.82 -8.86 -12.31
N LYS A 70 10.15 -10.11 -11.94
CA LYS A 70 9.30 -11.00 -11.13
C LYS A 70 9.13 -10.50 -9.70
N GLU A 71 10.18 -9.96 -9.07
CA GLU A 71 10.12 -9.40 -7.71
C GLU A 71 9.14 -8.21 -7.59
N ASN A 72 8.90 -7.50 -8.68
CA ASN A 72 7.99 -6.35 -8.73
C ASN A 72 6.56 -6.79 -9.08
N HIS A 73 5.97 -7.59 -8.19
CA HIS A 73 4.64 -8.17 -8.35
C HIS A 73 3.57 -7.11 -8.69
N GLY A 74 2.69 -7.44 -9.64
CA GLY A 74 1.57 -6.59 -10.04
C GLY A 74 1.95 -5.36 -10.88
N ILE A 75 3.22 -5.21 -11.28
CA ILE A 75 3.68 -4.15 -12.18
C ILE A 75 4.01 -4.74 -13.55
N GLU A 76 3.37 -4.22 -14.60
CA GLU A 76 3.65 -4.64 -15.98
C GLU A 76 5.14 -4.52 -16.33
N PRO A 77 5.79 -5.60 -16.83
CA PRO A 77 7.21 -5.60 -17.13
C PRO A 77 7.65 -4.48 -18.08
N GLU A 78 6.86 -4.23 -19.13
CA GLU A 78 7.12 -3.15 -20.09
C GLU A 78 7.16 -1.77 -19.41
N SER A 79 6.32 -1.53 -18.40
CA SER A 79 6.34 -0.28 -17.64
C SER A 79 7.58 -0.15 -16.76
N GLN A 80 8.09 -1.27 -16.22
CA GLN A 80 9.36 -1.31 -15.48
C GLN A 80 10.55 -1.00 -16.41
N ILE A 81 10.58 -1.60 -17.61
CA ILE A 81 11.60 -1.35 -18.65
C ILE A 81 11.58 0.13 -19.08
N LYS A 82 10.40 0.70 -19.30
CA LYS A 82 10.26 2.13 -19.64
C LYS A 82 10.81 3.05 -18.55
N LEU A 83 10.59 2.73 -17.28
CA LEU A 83 11.17 3.46 -16.15
C LEU A 83 12.70 3.31 -16.12
N CYS A 84 13.23 2.09 -16.24
CA CYS A 84 14.68 1.83 -16.28
C CYS A 84 15.35 2.68 -17.37
N ASN A 85 14.79 2.68 -18.57
CA ASN A 85 15.27 3.49 -19.68
C ASN A 85 15.19 5.01 -19.41
N ASP A 86 14.15 5.49 -18.72
CA ASP A 86 14.05 6.92 -18.34
C ASP A 86 15.12 7.31 -17.30
N ILE A 87 15.42 6.43 -16.35
CA ILE A 87 16.51 6.64 -15.39
C ILE A 87 17.86 6.64 -16.12
N LYS A 88 18.14 5.66 -16.98
CA LYS A 88 19.37 5.61 -17.79
C LYS A 88 19.55 6.88 -18.66
N ARG A 89 18.48 7.38 -19.28
CA ARG A 89 18.52 8.63 -20.09
C ARG A 89 18.78 9.88 -19.27
N ASN A 90 18.32 9.92 -18.02
CA ASN A 90 18.46 11.07 -17.13
C ASN A 90 19.45 10.82 -15.98
N PHE A 91 20.39 9.89 -16.18
CA PHE A 91 21.26 9.32 -15.14
C PHE A 91 21.82 10.36 -14.15
N ASN A 92 22.61 11.31 -14.64
CA ASN A 92 23.22 12.35 -13.80
C ASN A 92 22.20 13.29 -13.14
N LYS A 93 21.10 13.59 -13.85
CA LYS A 93 20.06 14.50 -13.36
C LYS A 93 19.25 13.87 -12.23
N TYR A 94 18.98 12.58 -12.33
CA TYR A 94 18.20 11.84 -11.34
C TYR A 94 19.04 11.32 -10.19
N TYR A 95 20.36 11.24 -10.33
CA TYR A 95 21.23 10.63 -9.32
C TYR A 95 21.00 11.23 -7.93
N TRP A 96 21.10 12.54 -7.74
CA TRP A 96 20.88 13.16 -6.43
C TRP A 96 19.42 13.06 -5.93
N LEU A 97 18.46 12.90 -6.84
CA LEU A 97 17.03 12.77 -6.51
C LEU A 97 16.67 11.36 -6.04
N LEU A 98 17.39 10.35 -6.52
CA LEU A 98 17.16 8.94 -6.27
C LEU A 98 18.20 8.34 -5.30
N ASN A 99 19.37 8.95 -5.15
CA ASN A 99 20.38 8.51 -4.21
C ASN A 99 20.09 9.12 -2.82
N TRP A 100 19.27 8.42 -2.04
CA TRP A 100 19.03 8.71 -0.64
C TRP A 100 18.78 7.42 0.14
N SER A 101 19.10 7.45 1.43
CA SER A 101 18.86 6.36 2.39
C SER A 101 18.23 6.92 3.66
N GLY A 102 17.38 6.16 4.33
CA GLY A 102 16.65 6.65 5.50
C GLY A 102 15.50 7.57 5.10
N PHE A 103 15.54 8.86 5.49
CA PHE A 103 14.46 9.81 5.16
C PHE A 103 14.79 10.69 3.94
N PRO A 104 13.89 10.81 2.96
CA PRO A 104 14.11 11.66 1.79
C PRO A 104 13.89 13.14 2.11
N LYS A 105 14.49 14.02 1.31
CA LYS A 105 14.04 15.42 1.16
C LYS A 105 12.73 15.47 0.38
N TYR A 106 11.95 16.55 0.53
CA TYR A 106 10.67 16.70 -0.18
C TYR A 106 10.81 16.52 -1.70
N GLU A 107 11.83 17.10 -2.32
CA GLU A 107 12.07 17.00 -3.77
C GLU A 107 12.43 15.58 -4.21
N GLN A 108 13.16 14.82 -3.38
CA GLN A 108 13.49 13.42 -3.61
C GLN A 108 12.22 12.55 -3.55
N LEU A 109 11.42 12.71 -2.50
CA LEU A 109 10.12 12.05 -2.38
C LEU A 109 9.20 12.41 -3.56
N GLN A 110 9.15 13.69 -3.93
CA GLN A 110 8.36 14.16 -5.06
C GLN A 110 8.80 13.51 -6.37
N LYS A 111 10.12 13.32 -6.56
CA LYS A 111 10.63 12.65 -7.75
C LYS A 111 10.23 11.18 -7.79
N CYS A 112 10.34 10.46 -6.67
CA CYS A 112 9.87 9.08 -6.56
C CYS A 112 8.37 8.99 -6.90
N CYS A 113 7.53 9.81 -6.26
CA CYS A 113 6.10 9.89 -6.56
C CYS A 113 5.83 10.20 -8.04
N GLN A 114 6.58 11.12 -8.65
CA GLN A 114 6.42 11.48 -10.06
C GLN A 114 6.71 10.29 -10.97
N LEU A 115 7.79 9.54 -10.73
CA LEU A 115 8.16 8.38 -11.53
C LEU A 115 7.13 7.25 -11.37
N MET A 116 6.76 6.91 -10.15
CA MET A 116 5.73 5.90 -9.88
C MET A 116 4.41 6.28 -10.55
N TRP A 117 4.01 7.55 -10.45
CA TRP A 117 2.77 8.02 -11.06
C TRP A 117 2.80 7.97 -12.58
N LYS A 118 3.93 8.31 -13.20
CA LYS A 118 4.09 8.32 -14.65
C LYS A 118 4.04 6.91 -15.25
N TYR A 119 4.57 5.91 -14.55
CA TYR A 119 4.78 4.57 -15.12
C TYR A 119 3.84 3.49 -14.60
N TRP A 120 3.33 3.60 -13.37
CA TRP A 120 2.61 2.50 -12.70
C TRP A 120 1.22 2.88 -12.21
N ILE A 121 0.90 4.18 -12.09
CA ILE A 121 -0.40 4.63 -11.58
C ILE A 121 -1.24 5.19 -12.73
N ASN A 122 -2.21 4.39 -13.19
CA ASN A 122 -3.05 4.74 -14.34
C ASN A 122 -4.19 5.71 -14.00
N ARG A 123 -4.71 5.67 -12.76
CA ARG A 123 -5.83 6.50 -12.32
C ARG A 123 -5.71 6.90 -10.86
N GLY A 124 -6.21 8.09 -10.53
CA GLY A 124 -6.38 8.52 -9.15
C GLY A 124 -7.39 7.64 -8.42
N LYS A 125 -7.08 7.28 -7.17
CA LYS A 125 -7.92 6.48 -6.27
C LYS A 125 -7.68 6.88 -4.82
N ASN A 126 -8.61 6.55 -3.93
CA ASN A 126 -8.44 6.67 -2.47
C ASN A 126 -7.99 8.08 -2.03
N GLY A 127 -8.62 9.11 -2.59
CA GLY A 127 -8.35 10.52 -2.27
C GLY A 127 -7.05 11.09 -2.85
N VAL A 128 -6.38 10.38 -3.79
CA VAL A 128 -5.16 10.85 -4.45
C VAL A 128 -5.35 10.84 -5.96
N PHE A 129 -5.15 12.00 -6.59
CA PHE A 129 -5.38 12.21 -8.03
C PHE A 129 -4.15 12.77 -8.78
N SER A 130 -3.04 13.00 -8.09
CA SER A 130 -1.77 13.38 -8.72
C SER A 130 -0.58 12.98 -7.86
N TYR A 131 0.60 12.86 -8.50
CA TYR A 131 1.86 12.64 -7.78
C TYR A 131 2.15 13.73 -6.73
N LYS A 132 1.71 14.98 -6.98
CA LYS A 132 1.88 16.09 -6.03
C LYS A 132 1.05 15.87 -4.77
N GLN A 133 -0.19 15.41 -4.93
CA GLN A 133 -1.05 15.05 -3.79
C GLN A 133 -0.50 13.86 -3.03
N LEU A 134 -0.02 12.82 -3.73
CA LEU A 134 0.62 11.66 -3.11
C LEU A 134 1.83 12.10 -2.26
N THR A 135 2.72 12.90 -2.85
CA THR A 135 3.90 13.47 -2.18
C THR A 135 3.50 14.24 -0.93
N LEU A 136 2.53 15.15 -1.04
CA LEU A 136 2.11 16.00 0.07
C LEU A 136 1.51 15.17 1.21
N LYS A 137 0.67 14.18 0.91
CA LYS A 137 0.02 13.35 1.93
C LYS A 137 1.02 12.44 2.64
N ILE A 138 1.95 11.81 1.90
CA ILE A 138 3.05 11.04 2.51
C ILE A 138 3.94 11.95 3.37
N TRP A 139 4.25 13.16 2.90
CA TRP A 139 5.06 14.11 3.65
C TRP A 139 4.39 14.61 4.93
N LYS A 140 3.08 14.85 4.92
CA LYS A 140 2.32 15.18 6.15
C LYS A 140 2.30 14.00 7.11
N LEU A 141 2.13 12.79 6.58
CA LEU A 141 2.15 11.56 7.38
C LEU A 141 3.53 11.35 8.03
N SER A 142 4.63 11.57 7.30
CA SER A 142 5.99 11.44 7.85
C SER A 142 6.35 12.47 8.92
N ARG A 143 5.63 13.60 8.94
CA ARG A 143 5.72 14.61 10.00
C ARG A 143 4.85 14.28 11.22
N GLN A 144 4.16 13.15 11.20
CA GLN A 144 3.23 12.71 12.24
C GLN A 144 2.13 13.74 12.52
N ASP A 145 1.66 14.44 11.48
CA ASP A 145 0.51 15.34 11.59
C ASP A 145 -0.71 14.54 12.06
N SER A 146 -1.40 15.03 13.10
CA SER A 146 -2.58 14.36 13.65
C SER A 146 -3.66 14.12 12.57
N ILE A 147 -4.44 13.05 12.73
CA ILE A 147 -5.57 12.74 11.84
C ILE A 147 -6.50 13.96 11.72
N SER A 148 -6.82 14.62 12.84
CA SER A 148 -7.66 15.83 12.82
C SER A 148 -7.08 16.93 11.95
N SER A 149 -5.77 17.20 12.03
CA SER A 149 -5.10 18.20 11.19
C SER A 149 -5.15 17.82 9.70
N ARG A 150 -4.89 16.55 9.39
CA ARG A 150 -4.95 16.02 8.02
C ARG A 150 -6.36 16.13 7.45
N VAL A 151 -7.39 15.77 8.22
CA VAL A 151 -8.81 15.93 7.85
C VAL A 151 -9.17 17.40 7.62
N SER A 152 -8.78 18.31 8.52
CA SER A 152 -9.01 19.75 8.32
C SER A 152 -8.37 20.26 7.03
N SER A 153 -7.22 19.69 6.64
CA SER A 153 -6.56 20.09 5.40
C SER A 153 -7.25 19.60 4.13
N GLU A 154 -8.10 18.57 4.20
CA GLU A 154 -8.94 18.13 3.09
C GLU A 154 -10.17 19.04 2.88
N LEU A 155 -10.52 19.90 3.84
CA LEU A 155 -11.69 20.78 3.77
C LEU A 155 -11.41 22.14 3.12
N ILE A 156 -10.17 22.37 2.69
CA ILE A 156 -9.70 23.68 2.19
C ILE A 156 -9.06 23.50 0.81
N GLY A 157 -9.23 24.51 -0.07
CA GLY A 157 -8.65 24.55 -1.42
C GLY A 157 -9.60 24.09 -2.54
N ASP A 158 -9.09 24.10 -3.76
CA ASP A 158 -9.87 23.89 -5.00
C ASP A 158 -10.38 22.44 -5.16
N TYR A 159 -9.75 21.49 -4.47
CA TYR A 159 -10.09 20.06 -4.49
C TYR A 159 -10.58 19.56 -3.12
N LYS A 160 -11.12 20.46 -2.31
CA LYS A 160 -11.63 20.13 -0.99
C LYS A 160 -12.70 19.05 -1.05
N ALA A 161 -12.81 18.28 0.02
CA ALA A 161 -13.96 17.41 0.25
C ALA A 161 -15.24 18.25 0.38
N GLU A 162 -16.35 17.70 -0.10
CA GLU A 162 -17.68 18.29 -0.05
C GLU A 162 -18.24 18.31 1.38
N SER A 163 -17.80 17.36 2.21
CA SER A 163 -18.24 17.24 3.60
C SER A 163 -17.13 16.79 4.54
N ALA A 164 -17.37 16.96 5.85
CA ALA A 164 -16.49 16.42 6.89
C ALA A 164 -16.38 14.90 6.83
N ASN A 165 -17.47 14.19 6.49
CA ASN A 165 -17.44 12.73 6.34
C ASN A 165 -16.54 12.31 5.19
N GLU A 166 -16.67 12.95 4.03
CA GLU A 166 -15.82 12.65 2.89
C GLU A 166 -14.34 12.96 3.19
N ALA A 167 -14.06 14.06 3.91
CA ALA A 167 -12.70 14.37 4.36
C ALA A 167 -12.10 13.26 5.24
N VAL A 168 -12.89 12.73 6.18
CA VAL A 168 -12.49 11.59 7.02
C VAL A 168 -12.25 10.35 6.16
N GLU A 169 -13.17 10.01 5.26
CA GLU A 169 -13.05 8.86 4.37
C GLU A 169 -11.80 8.94 3.49
N ARG A 170 -11.49 10.12 2.93
CA ARG A 170 -10.28 10.34 2.13
C ARG A 170 -9.00 10.10 2.93
N VAL A 171 -8.93 10.56 4.19
CA VAL A 171 -7.76 10.36 5.04
C VAL A 171 -7.60 8.89 5.43
N LEU A 172 -8.67 8.24 5.89
CA LEU A 172 -8.62 6.84 6.30
C LEU A 172 -8.37 5.89 5.11
N SER A 173 -8.98 6.17 3.97
CA SER A 173 -8.75 5.42 2.73
C SER A 173 -7.31 5.61 2.22
N PHE A 174 -6.74 6.79 2.38
CA PHE A 174 -5.32 7.02 2.08
C PHE A 174 -4.41 6.22 3.02
N ASP A 175 -4.65 6.26 4.33
CA ASP A 175 -3.82 5.54 5.31
C ASP A 175 -3.84 4.03 5.04
N ARG A 176 -5.04 3.47 4.83
CA ARG A 176 -5.20 2.04 4.59
C ARG A 176 -4.63 1.58 3.25
N ASN A 177 -4.93 2.28 2.15
CA ASN A 177 -4.62 1.78 0.82
C ASN A 177 -3.30 2.31 0.28
N TRP A 178 -3.03 3.61 0.44
CA TRP A 178 -1.79 4.20 -0.07
C TRP A 178 -0.64 3.98 0.89
N ALA A 179 -0.74 4.47 2.12
CA ALA A 179 0.37 4.39 3.06
C ALA A 179 0.62 2.95 3.52
N GLY A 180 -0.41 2.21 3.90
CA GLY A 180 -0.29 0.83 4.38
C GLY A 180 -0.08 -0.24 3.29
N PHE A 181 -0.09 0.11 1.99
CA PHE A 181 0.06 -0.91 0.93
C PHE A 181 0.66 -0.39 -0.38
N ASP A 182 -0.09 0.41 -1.15
CA ASP A 182 0.27 0.74 -2.54
C ASP A 182 1.62 1.49 -2.61
N PHE A 183 1.83 2.51 -1.76
CA PHE A 183 3.04 3.35 -1.83
C PHE A 183 4.32 2.59 -1.43
N PRO A 184 4.40 1.88 -0.29
CA PRO A 184 5.59 1.09 0.05
C PRO A 184 5.98 0.10 -1.03
N GLN A 185 5.03 -0.64 -1.59
CA GLN A 185 5.29 -1.63 -2.64
C GLN A 185 5.85 -0.99 -3.92
N LEU A 186 5.22 0.10 -4.39
CA LEU A 186 5.72 0.83 -5.56
C LEU A 186 7.10 1.47 -5.27
N LEU A 187 7.33 2.00 -4.07
CA LEU A 187 8.61 2.59 -3.71
C LEU A 187 9.74 1.56 -3.68
N LEU A 188 9.48 0.35 -3.18
CA LEU A 188 10.44 -0.76 -3.21
C LEU A 188 10.71 -1.26 -4.64
N ALA A 189 9.70 -1.27 -5.51
CA ALA A 189 9.93 -1.56 -6.92
C ALA A 189 10.83 -0.52 -7.59
N LEU A 190 10.61 0.76 -7.29
CA LEU A 190 11.49 1.85 -7.74
C LEU A 190 12.90 1.69 -7.16
N ASN A 191 13.02 1.27 -5.90
CA ASN A 191 14.30 0.99 -5.23
C ASN A 191 15.11 -0.05 -6.00
N ARG A 192 14.51 -1.19 -6.35
CA ARG A 192 15.17 -2.26 -7.11
C ARG A 192 15.63 -1.79 -8.49
N ILE A 193 14.78 -1.08 -9.22
CA ILE A 193 15.10 -0.61 -10.58
C ILE A 193 16.19 0.47 -10.56
N GLN A 194 16.12 1.45 -9.66
CA GLN A 194 17.17 2.47 -9.58
C GLN A 194 18.50 1.86 -9.11
N ALA A 195 18.46 0.91 -8.17
CA ALA A 195 19.65 0.23 -7.68
C ALA A 195 20.36 -0.49 -8.81
N PHE A 196 19.62 -1.31 -9.56
CA PHE A 196 20.12 -1.99 -10.74
C PHE A 196 20.78 -1.03 -11.74
N VAL A 197 20.16 0.12 -12.04
CA VAL A 197 20.72 1.08 -13.00
C VAL A 197 22.04 1.71 -12.51
N TYR A 198 22.13 2.12 -11.25
CA TYR A 198 23.32 2.80 -10.75
C TYR A 198 24.46 1.81 -10.45
N GLU A 199 24.16 0.63 -9.89
CA GLU A 199 25.14 -0.43 -9.63
C GLU A 199 25.79 -0.94 -10.92
N ASP A 200 25.00 -1.17 -11.97
CA ASP A 200 25.48 -1.57 -13.31
C ASP A 200 26.46 -0.55 -13.92
N ASN A 201 26.45 0.69 -13.43
CA ASN A 201 27.31 1.78 -13.88
C ASN A 201 28.37 2.19 -12.83
N GLY A 202 28.52 1.43 -11.74
CA GLY A 202 29.54 1.67 -10.70
C GLY A 202 29.26 2.84 -9.77
N TYR A 203 28.00 3.26 -9.63
CA TYR A 203 27.55 4.29 -8.70
C TYR A 203 26.83 3.67 -7.50
N ASP A 204 27.02 4.25 -6.32
CA ASP A 204 26.25 3.86 -5.14
C ASP A 204 24.76 4.23 -5.34
N PRO A 205 23.83 3.28 -5.18
CA PRO A 205 22.41 3.54 -5.29
C PRO A 205 21.80 4.09 -3.99
N GLY A 206 20.56 4.58 -4.08
CA GLY A 206 19.75 4.84 -2.88
C GLY A 206 19.25 3.55 -2.22
N ASP A 207 18.75 3.66 -0.99
CA ASP A 207 18.04 2.59 -0.29
C ASP A 207 16.77 3.13 0.39
N TYR A 208 15.63 2.80 -0.21
CA TYR A 208 14.33 3.30 0.25
C TYR A 208 13.65 2.40 1.28
N SER A 209 14.25 1.25 1.61
CA SER A 209 13.60 0.17 2.36
C SER A 209 13.12 0.63 3.73
N TYR A 210 13.98 1.39 4.44
CA TYR A 210 13.62 1.96 5.74
C TYR A 210 12.41 2.91 5.65
N PHE A 211 12.39 3.81 4.67
CA PHE A 211 11.28 4.75 4.52
C PHE A 211 9.99 4.04 4.12
N ALA A 212 10.07 3.05 3.22
CA ALA A 212 8.92 2.25 2.82
C ALA A 212 8.28 1.55 4.04
N MET A 213 9.10 0.90 4.87
CA MET A 213 8.67 0.26 6.12
C MET A 213 8.03 1.28 7.09
N MET A 214 8.61 2.46 7.24
CA MET A 214 8.06 3.51 8.11
C MET A 214 6.70 4.02 7.60
N VAL A 215 6.54 4.18 6.28
CA VAL A 215 5.25 4.58 5.69
C VAL A 215 4.20 3.49 5.85
N GLU A 216 4.57 2.23 5.62
CA GLU A 216 3.69 1.06 5.77
C GLU A 216 3.11 0.97 7.19
N ASN A 217 3.94 1.26 8.19
CA ASN A 217 3.54 1.32 9.60
C ASN A 217 2.94 2.68 10.02
N LEU A 218 2.58 3.55 9.08
CA LEU A 218 2.03 4.88 9.33
C LEU A 218 2.91 5.77 10.24
N PHE A 219 4.22 5.52 10.28
CA PHE A 219 5.21 6.12 11.18
C PHE A 219 4.90 5.91 12.66
N LEU A 220 4.18 4.84 12.98
CA LEU A 220 3.88 4.41 14.33
C LEU A 220 4.85 3.32 14.78
N PRO A 221 5.03 3.14 16.09
CA PRO A 221 5.76 1.99 16.63
C PRO A 221 5.18 0.67 16.12
N ASN A 222 6.03 -0.31 15.80
CA ASN A 222 5.60 -1.61 15.26
C ASN A 222 4.57 -2.33 16.15
N VAL A 223 4.62 -2.10 17.46
CA VAL A 223 3.64 -2.65 18.41
C VAL A 223 2.20 -2.19 18.07
N CYS A 224 2.00 -0.98 17.52
CA CYS A 224 0.68 -0.49 17.13
C CYS A 224 0.08 -1.32 16.00
N SER A 225 0.85 -1.59 14.94
CA SER A 225 0.42 -2.42 13.81
C SER A 225 0.11 -3.84 14.27
N ALA A 226 0.98 -4.41 15.11
CA ALA A 226 0.76 -5.75 15.65
C ALA A 226 -0.49 -5.84 16.54
N LEU A 227 -0.79 -4.81 17.35
CA LEU A 227 -2.01 -4.78 18.16
C LEU A 227 -3.29 -4.67 17.31
N ASP A 228 -3.23 -4.03 16.15
CA ASP A 228 -4.35 -3.95 15.19
C ASP A 228 -4.74 -5.33 14.66
N GLU A 229 -3.74 -6.18 14.36
CA GLU A 229 -3.97 -7.59 13.99
C GLU A 229 -4.64 -8.41 15.10
N PHE A 230 -4.46 -8.00 16.37
CA PHE A 230 -5.10 -8.60 17.54
C PHE A 230 -6.44 -7.93 17.91
N GLY A 231 -6.96 -7.06 17.03
CA GLY A 231 -8.26 -6.43 17.18
C GLY A 231 -8.28 -5.18 18.06
N ILE A 232 -7.12 -4.61 18.39
CA ILE A 232 -7.01 -3.32 19.08
C ILE A 232 -6.71 -2.23 18.04
N PRO A 233 -7.69 -1.38 17.69
CA PRO A 233 -7.52 -0.41 16.60
C PRO A 233 -6.29 0.48 16.80
N ILE A 234 -5.55 0.79 15.73
CA ILE A 234 -4.37 1.66 15.76
C ILE A 234 -4.60 2.96 16.58
N ASN A 235 -5.74 3.63 16.39
CA ASN A 235 -6.08 4.87 17.12
C ASN A 235 -6.14 4.70 18.65
N LEU A 236 -6.50 3.49 19.10
CA LEU A 236 -6.52 3.13 20.51
C LEU A 236 -5.12 2.72 20.99
N SER A 237 -4.38 1.97 20.18
CA SER A 237 -2.98 1.62 20.44
C SER A 237 -2.11 2.86 20.60
N VAL A 238 -2.33 3.91 19.80
CA VAL A 238 -1.62 5.18 19.90
C VAL A 238 -1.84 5.88 21.26
N LYS A 239 -3.02 5.72 21.86
CA LYS A 239 -3.34 6.25 23.20
C LYS A 239 -2.77 5.41 24.34
N CYS A 240 -2.25 4.22 24.02
CA CYS A 240 -1.61 3.30 24.95
C CYS A 240 -0.08 3.37 24.77
N ASP A 241 0.47 4.58 24.85
CA ASP A 241 1.90 4.87 24.61
C ASP A 241 2.86 4.08 25.53
N PHE A 242 2.41 3.71 26.73
CA PHE A 242 3.11 2.79 27.63
C PHE A 242 3.45 1.44 26.99
N LEU A 243 2.74 1.03 25.93
CA LEU A 243 3.04 -0.21 25.20
C LEU A 243 4.23 -0.06 24.25
N PHE A 244 4.68 1.16 23.95
CA PHE A 244 5.76 1.42 22.99
C PHE A 244 7.15 1.08 23.56
N GLU A 245 7.25 0.94 24.88
CA GLU A 245 8.50 0.56 25.55
C GLU A 245 8.87 -0.92 25.33
N TYR A 246 7.93 -1.73 24.86
CA TYR A 246 8.14 -3.16 24.65
C TYR A 246 8.64 -3.44 23.23
N ASN A 247 9.77 -4.14 23.15
CA ASN A 247 10.36 -4.58 21.89
C ASN A 247 9.65 -5.80 21.29
N THR A 248 8.81 -6.50 22.07
CA THR A 248 8.07 -7.68 21.63
C THR A 248 6.58 -7.51 21.86
N LEU A 249 5.78 -8.06 20.95
CA LEU A 249 4.34 -8.09 21.08
C LEU A 249 3.90 -8.83 22.35
N ASP A 250 4.54 -9.97 22.65
CA ASP A 250 4.21 -10.77 23.83
C ASP A 250 4.35 -9.98 25.14
N ASP A 251 5.39 -9.16 25.25
CA ASP A 251 5.62 -8.36 26.45
C ASP A 251 4.64 -7.18 26.53
N ALA A 252 4.28 -6.58 25.38
CA ALA A 252 3.22 -5.58 25.29
C ALA A 252 1.86 -6.17 25.72
N LEU A 253 1.51 -7.37 25.26
CA LEU A 253 0.25 -8.05 25.60
C LEU A 253 0.22 -8.45 27.09
N LYS A 254 1.33 -8.94 27.65
CA LYS A 254 1.44 -9.22 29.10
C LYS A 254 1.28 -7.97 29.94
N SER A 255 1.81 -6.84 29.48
CA SER A 255 1.64 -5.54 30.15
C SER A 255 0.19 -5.08 30.08
N LEU A 256 -0.41 -5.15 28.88
CA LEU A 256 -1.81 -4.84 28.67
C LEU A 256 -2.72 -5.68 29.57
N LYS A 257 -2.43 -6.97 29.78
CA LYS A 257 -3.21 -7.85 30.69
C LYS A 257 -3.17 -7.42 32.16
N LYS A 258 -2.13 -6.69 32.59
CA LYS A 258 -1.93 -6.30 33.99
C LYS A 258 -2.44 -4.91 34.32
N ILE A 259 -2.66 -4.06 33.32
CA ILE A 259 -3.04 -2.66 33.55
C ILE A 259 -4.51 -2.54 33.94
N ASP A 260 -4.79 -1.61 34.84
CA ASP A 260 -6.16 -1.20 35.13
C ASP A 260 -6.66 -0.24 34.05
N ILE A 261 -7.50 -0.74 33.14
CA ILE A 261 -8.08 0.06 32.04
C ILE A 261 -8.89 1.25 32.56
N GLN A 262 -9.48 1.15 33.76
CA GLN A 262 -10.28 2.24 34.32
C GLN A 262 -9.42 3.45 34.72
N SER A 263 -8.13 3.22 34.99
CA SER A 263 -7.15 4.28 35.25
C SER A 263 -6.78 5.07 33.98
N LEU A 264 -7.06 4.54 32.79
CA LEU A 264 -6.72 5.18 31.52
C LEU A 264 -7.76 6.25 31.14
N LYS A 265 -7.25 7.38 30.63
CA LYS A 265 -8.07 8.49 30.13
C LYS A 265 -8.58 8.21 28.71
N LEU A 266 -9.48 7.23 28.61
CA LEU A 266 -10.09 6.75 27.37
C LEU A 266 -11.59 6.98 27.36
N HIS A 267 -12.17 7.07 26.16
CA HIS A 267 -13.62 7.11 26.00
C HIS A 267 -14.26 5.78 26.48
N PRO A 268 -15.49 5.76 27.02
CA PRO A 268 -16.11 4.53 27.51
C PRO A 268 -16.10 3.36 26.51
N TYR A 269 -16.37 3.65 25.22
CA TYR A 269 -16.27 2.66 24.15
C TYR A 269 -14.85 2.11 23.95
N GLU A 270 -13.82 2.96 24.04
CA GLU A 270 -12.42 2.55 23.92
C GLU A 270 -12.00 1.64 25.07
N ARG A 271 -12.52 1.90 26.28
CA ARG A 271 -12.33 1.00 27.42
C ARG A 271 -12.96 -0.37 27.18
N THR A 272 -14.20 -0.40 26.67
CA THR A 272 -14.86 -1.68 26.31
C THR A 272 -14.03 -2.49 25.33
N LEU A 273 -13.41 -1.85 24.33
CA LEU A 273 -12.54 -2.53 23.37
C LEU A 273 -11.30 -3.13 24.05
N LEU A 274 -10.59 -2.36 24.88
CA LEU A 274 -9.43 -2.88 25.62
C LEU A 274 -9.81 -4.00 26.61
N GLU A 275 -10.96 -3.88 27.28
CA GLU A 275 -11.43 -4.91 28.21
C GLU A 275 -11.77 -6.21 27.48
N ASN A 276 -12.37 -6.11 26.29
CA ASN A 276 -12.61 -7.27 25.44
C ASN A 276 -11.29 -7.90 24.97
N ALA A 277 -10.31 -7.09 24.58
CA ALA A 277 -8.98 -7.58 24.23
C ALA A 277 -8.31 -8.28 25.41
N GLN A 278 -8.33 -7.69 26.62
CA GLN A 278 -7.78 -8.32 27.84
C GLN A 278 -8.41 -9.67 28.16
N ARG A 279 -9.72 -9.85 27.92
CA ARG A 279 -10.40 -11.13 28.13
C ARG A 279 -9.98 -12.20 27.11
N GLY A 280 -9.54 -11.79 25.92
CA GLY A 280 -9.07 -12.70 24.87
C GLY A 280 -7.60 -13.13 25.01
N LEU A 281 -6.84 -12.49 25.88
CA LEU A 281 -5.41 -12.76 26.19
C LEU A 281 -5.25 -13.64 27.44
#